data_AF-A0A2D1ITT5-F1
#
_entry.id   AF-A0A2D1ITT5-F1
#
_cell.length_a   1.000
_cell.length_b   1.000
_cell.length_c   1.000
_cell.angle_alpha   90.00
_cell.angle_beta   90.00
_cell.angle_gamma   90.00
#
_symmetry.space_group_name_H-M   'P 1'
#
loop_
_entity.id
_entity.type
_entity.pdbx_description
1 polymer ?
#
loop_
_entity_poly.entity_id
_entity_poly.type
_entity_poly.pdbx_seq_one_letter_code
_entity_poly.pdbx_strand_id
1 'polypeptide(L)'
;MDFFTIFVNDTDWKFVGEILLRCLIMYTMIIVFLRLTGKRGVRQLSIFEVAIILALGSIAGDPMFDETLPLLQAFIVMSTIIVLYRLTTYLTMQYQPFEDLLEGKPLYIVENGEMVLEHISQGKMSHDEFFAEMRQQGAEHLGQIRTGLLESDGKFSILFYSPEEVRYGLPLFPKAQQELITEVEPHSYYACLHCGNVVLLSTPDAICQRCKYCKWIKAINTQRQT
;
A
#
# COMPACT_ATOMS: atom_id res chain seq x y z
N MET A 1 -7.25 33.86 34.87
CA MET A 1 -6.47 32.62 34.79
C MET A 1 -5.03 33.05 34.64
N ASP A 2 -4.22 32.78 35.65
CA ASP A 2 -2.86 33.31 35.72
C ASP A 2 -1.96 32.43 34.83
N PHE A 3 -1.64 32.89 33.62
CA PHE A 3 -0.85 32.15 32.64
C PHE A 3 0.49 31.71 33.24
N PHE A 4 1.05 32.47 34.18
CA PHE A 4 2.29 32.12 34.85
C PHE A 4 2.15 30.87 35.74
N THR A 5 1.00 30.69 36.40
CA THR A 5 0.71 29.47 37.17
C THR A 5 0.42 28.25 36.30
N ILE A 6 -0.02 28.44 35.06
CA ILE A 6 -0.18 27.36 34.07
C ILE A 6 1.17 26.93 33.48
N PHE A 7 2.12 27.85 33.34
CA PHE A 7 3.39 27.61 32.65
C PHE A 7 4.60 27.35 33.56
N VAL A 8 4.64 27.87 34.78
CA VAL A 8 5.90 28.01 35.54
C VAL A 8 5.81 27.55 37.01
N ASN A 9 4.61 27.31 37.55
CA ASN A 9 4.43 27.30 39.02
C ASN A 9 5.17 26.18 39.77
N ASP A 10 5.41 25.02 39.14
CA ASP A 10 6.01 23.84 39.79
C ASP A 10 7.38 23.43 39.19
N THR A 11 7.99 24.32 38.40
CA THR A 11 9.21 23.99 37.65
C THR A 11 10.48 24.44 38.41
N ASP A 12 10.99 23.58 39.30
CA ASP A 12 12.30 23.80 39.96
C ASP A 12 13.44 23.69 38.93
N TRP A 13 14.46 24.55 39.03
CA TRP A 13 15.65 24.48 38.17
C TRP A 13 16.40 23.15 38.27
N LYS A 14 16.31 22.47 39.42
CA LYS A 14 16.85 21.11 39.56
C LYS A 14 16.07 20.09 38.72
N PHE A 15 14.74 20.18 38.74
CA PHE A 15 13.86 19.35 37.93
C PHE A 15 14.09 19.58 36.43
N VAL A 16 14.28 20.84 36.01
CA VAL A 16 14.65 21.17 34.62
C VAL A 16 15.99 20.54 34.24
N GLY A 17 17.01 20.65 35.10
CA GLY A 17 18.32 20.05 34.85
C GLY A 17 18.26 18.53 34.72
N GLU A 18 17.46 17.88 35.57
CA GLU A 18 17.22 16.45 35.49
C GLU A 18 16.51 16.04 34.19
N ILE A 19 15.45 16.75 33.80
CA ILE A 19 14.74 16.52 32.53
C ILE A 19 15.70 16.69 31.35
N LEU A 20 16.52 17.73 31.32
CA LEU A 20 17.47 17.96 30.23
C LEU A 20 18.48 16.79 30.10
N LEU A 21 18.98 16.29 31.22
CA LEU A 21 19.90 15.15 31.24
C LEU A 21 19.20 13.85 30.78
N ARG A 22 18.02 13.57 31.33
CA ARG A 22 17.20 12.41 30.92
C ARG A 22 16.87 12.47 29.42
N CYS A 23 16.48 13.64 28.92
CA CYS A 23 16.23 13.88 27.51
C CYS A 23 17.47 13.57 26.65
N LEU A 24 18.64 14.06 27.05
CA LEU A 24 19.89 13.84 26.31
C LEU A 24 20.26 12.34 26.26
N ILE A 25 20.14 11.64 27.39
CA ILE A 25 20.41 10.19 27.49
C ILE A 25 19.43 9.42 26.61
N MET A 26 18.12 9.68 26.75
CA MET A 26 17.08 8.98 26.00
C MET A 26 17.15 9.27 24.50
N TYR A 27 17.44 10.51 24.09
CA TYR A 27 17.68 10.86 22.69
C TYR A 27 18.84 10.05 22.10
N THR A 28 19.96 9.97 22.83
CA THR A 28 21.12 9.17 22.41
C THR A 28 20.76 7.69 22.31
N MET A 29 20.01 7.15 23.27
CA MET A 29 19.52 5.78 23.25
C MET A 29 18.62 5.51 22.03
N ILE A 30 17.65 6.39 21.74
CA ILE A 30 16.76 6.25 20.57
C ILE A 30 17.59 6.18 19.28
N ILE A 31 18.59 7.07 19.10
CA ILE A 31 19.45 7.04 17.92
C ILE A 31 20.19 5.71 17.79
N VAL A 32 20.73 5.20 18.90
CA VAL A 32 21.42 3.90 18.92
C VAL A 32 20.45 2.78 18.52
N PHE A 33 19.26 2.73 19.11
CA PHE A 33 18.28 1.69 18.79
C PHE A 33 17.76 1.78 17.36
N LEU A 34 17.47 2.99 16.84
CA LEU A 34 17.09 3.18 15.45
C LEU A 34 18.19 2.74 14.48
N ARG A 35 19.47 3.00 14.81
CA ARG A 35 20.61 2.49 14.06
C ARG A 35 20.71 0.97 14.09
N LEU A 36 20.32 0.32 15.19
CA LEU A 36 20.33 -1.14 15.33
C LEU A 36 19.23 -1.82 14.51
N THR A 37 18.12 -1.12 14.24
CA THR A 37 17.05 -1.58 13.34
C THR A 37 17.56 -1.75 11.90
N GLY A 38 18.48 -0.91 11.43
CA GLY A 38 19.16 -1.08 10.13
C GLY A 38 19.31 0.23 9.33
N LYS A 39 19.77 0.11 8.08
CA LYS A 39 19.97 1.25 7.15
C LYS A 39 18.90 1.29 6.05
N ARG A 40 17.62 1.22 6.42
CA ARG A 40 16.52 1.39 5.46
C ARG A 40 16.11 2.87 5.43
N GLY A 41 15.99 3.45 4.24
CA GLY A 41 15.49 4.82 4.11
C GLY A 41 14.03 4.92 4.57
N VAL A 42 13.58 6.08 5.07
CA VAL A 42 12.22 6.27 5.60
C VAL A 42 11.11 5.83 4.62
N ARG A 43 11.34 5.98 3.31
CA ARG A 43 10.38 5.58 2.25
C ARG A 43 10.31 4.06 1.99
N GLN A 44 11.26 3.30 2.53
CA GLN A 44 11.39 1.85 2.32
C GLN A 44 11.01 1.06 3.58
N LEU A 45 10.52 1.74 4.63
CA LEU A 45 10.11 1.06 5.85
C LEU A 45 8.80 0.33 5.62
N SER A 46 8.74 -0.93 6.08
CA SER A 46 7.48 -1.67 6.08
C SER A 46 6.52 -1.09 7.12
N ILE A 47 5.22 -1.34 6.98
CA ILE A 47 4.20 -0.90 7.95
C ILE A 47 4.54 -1.40 9.37
N PHE A 48 5.06 -2.63 9.46
CA PHE A 48 5.53 -3.22 10.70
C PHE A 48 6.69 -2.45 11.34
N GLU A 49 7.68 -2.02 10.54
CA GLU A 49 8.80 -1.21 11.03
C GLU A 49 8.35 0.16 11.54
N VAL A 50 7.40 0.80 10.85
CA VAL A 50 6.81 2.05 11.28
C VAL A 50 6.12 1.90 12.65
N ALA A 51 5.36 0.82 12.86
CA ALA A 51 4.72 0.54 14.14
C ALA A 51 5.73 0.40 15.29
N ILE A 52 6.88 -0.26 15.05
CA ILE A 52 7.93 -0.42 16.06
C ILE A 52 8.58 0.92 16.40
N ILE A 53 8.88 1.76 15.41
CA ILE A 53 9.46 3.09 15.65
C ILE A 53 8.52 3.95 16.50
N LEU A 54 7.22 3.91 16.21
CA LEU A 54 6.20 4.62 17.00
C LEU A 54 6.13 4.09 18.44
N ALA A 55 6.16 2.77 18.63
CA ALA A 55 6.17 2.15 19.96
C ALA A 55 7.42 2.55 20.77
N LEU A 56 8.61 2.51 20.15
CA LEU A 56 9.87 2.93 20.79
C LEU A 56 9.83 4.41 21.18
N GLY A 57 9.24 5.26 20.35
CA GLY A 57 9.04 6.68 20.65
C GLY A 57 8.14 6.90 21.88
N SER A 58 7.04 6.15 21.99
CA SER A 58 6.14 6.20 23.15
C SER A 58 6.86 5.77 24.42
N ILE A 59 7.55 4.62 24.40
CA ILE A 59 8.26 4.06 25.55
C ILE A 59 9.39 4.97 26.02
N ALA A 60 10.07 5.63 25.08
CA ALA A 60 11.16 6.53 25.42
C ALA A 60 10.68 7.86 26.03
N GLY A 61 9.44 8.28 25.72
CA GLY A 61 8.84 9.49 26.26
C GLY A 61 8.55 9.41 27.75
N ASP A 62 8.00 8.29 28.23
CA ASP A 62 7.60 8.10 29.64
C ASP A 62 8.71 8.48 30.65
N PRO A 63 9.94 7.91 30.59
CA PRO A 63 11.00 8.22 31.55
C PRO A 63 11.63 9.62 31.38
N MET A 64 11.35 10.33 30.27
CA MET A 64 11.80 11.71 30.06
C MET A 64 10.97 12.70 30.87
N PHE A 65 9.69 12.38 31.13
CA PHE A 65 8.76 13.23 31.88
C PHE A 65 8.53 12.75 33.31
N ASP A 66 8.48 11.43 33.53
CA ASP A 66 8.21 10.85 34.84
C ASP A 66 9.50 10.54 35.59
N GLU A 67 9.75 11.30 36.67
CA GLU A 67 10.92 11.11 37.52
C GLU A 67 10.93 9.77 38.26
N THR A 68 9.74 9.16 38.46
CA THR A 68 9.59 7.88 39.17
C THR A 68 9.99 6.68 38.32
N LEU A 69 10.08 6.85 36.99
CA LEU A 69 10.47 5.81 36.06
C LEU A 69 12.00 5.82 35.82
N PRO A 70 12.73 4.78 36.24
CA PRO A 70 14.16 4.66 35.98
C PRO A 70 14.45 4.46 34.49
N LEU A 71 15.46 5.17 33.96
CA LEU A 71 15.92 5.03 32.57
C LEU A 71 16.32 3.58 32.21
N LEU A 72 16.77 2.80 33.20
CA LEU A 72 17.13 1.39 33.02
C LEU A 72 15.92 0.54 32.60
N GLN A 73 14.72 0.84 33.12
CA GLN A 73 13.51 0.12 32.73
C GLN A 73 13.20 0.37 31.24
N ALA A 74 13.28 1.62 30.80
CA ALA A 74 13.12 1.96 29.38
C ALA A 74 14.19 1.28 28.51
N PHE A 75 15.45 1.26 28.96
CA PHE A 75 16.52 0.54 28.26
C PHE A 75 16.22 -0.96 28.09
N ILE A 76 15.73 -1.63 29.14
CA ILE A 76 15.37 -3.06 29.10
C ILE A 76 14.21 -3.29 28.12
N VAL A 77 13.16 -2.47 28.19
CA VAL A 77 11.99 -2.60 27.31
C VAL A 77 12.38 -2.36 25.85
N MET A 78 13.11 -1.27 25.56
CA MET A 78 13.58 -0.97 24.19
C MET A 78 14.51 -2.07 23.66
N SER A 79 15.43 -2.58 24.49
CA SER A 79 16.32 -3.69 24.12
C SER A 79 15.52 -4.94 23.78
N THR A 80 14.50 -5.26 24.57
CA THR A 80 13.63 -6.41 24.34
C THR A 80 12.90 -6.29 23.01
N ILE A 81 12.32 -5.11 22.72
CA ILE A 81 11.64 -4.86 21.45
C ILE A 81 12.60 -5.00 20.27
N ILE A 82 13.82 -4.50 20.38
CA ILE A 82 14.82 -4.60 19.30
C ILE A 82 15.30 -6.03 19.09
N VAL A 83 15.46 -6.82 20.16
CA VAL A 83 15.76 -8.26 20.06
C VAL A 83 14.61 -9.00 19.38
N LEU A 84 13.36 -8.72 19.77
CA LEU A 84 12.18 -9.31 19.13
C LEU A 84 12.08 -8.91 17.66
N TYR A 85 12.31 -7.63 17.33
CA TYR A 85 12.35 -7.16 15.96
C TYR A 85 13.39 -7.93 15.14
N ARG A 86 14.63 -8.04 15.64
CA ARG A 86 15.71 -8.78 14.98
C ARG A 86 15.37 -10.25 14.79
N LEU A 87 14.76 -10.89 15.79
CA LEU A 87 14.31 -12.27 15.71
C LEU A 87 13.22 -12.41 14.63
N THR A 88 12.22 -11.53 14.64
CA THR A 88 11.15 -11.52 13.64
C THR A 88 11.72 -11.32 12.23
N THR A 89 12.60 -10.33 12.02
CA THR A 89 13.26 -10.13 10.72
C THR A 89 14.05 -11.35 10.27
N TYR A 90 14.79 -11.99 11.17
CA TYR A 90 15.52 -13.22 10.86
C TYR A 90 14.57 -14.35 10.45
N LEU A 91 13.46 -14.54 11.18
CA LEU A 91 12.44 -15.54 10.87
C LEU A 91 11.78 -15.25 9.52
N THR A 92 11.44 -14.00 9.25
CA THR A 92 10.89 -13.56 7.97
C THR A 92 11.85 -13.86 6.80
N MET A 93 13.14 -13.61 6.96
CA MET A 93 14.14 -13.93 5.92
C MET A 93 14.33 -15.44 5.69
N GLN A 94 14.10 -16.27 6.71
CA GLN A 94 14.30 -17.71 6.63
C GLN A 94 13.03 -18.46 6.19
N TYR A 95 11.84 -17.91 6.46
CA TYR A 95 10.56 -18.59 6.27
C TYR A 95 9.54 -17.72 5.52
N GLN A 96 9.26 -18.08 4.27
CA GLN A 96 8.25 -17.41 3.42
C GLN A 96 6.89 -17.22 4.10
N PRO A 97 6.33 -18.19 4.86
CA PRO A 97 5.04 -17.99 5.51
C PRO A 97 5.05 -16.88 6.58
N PHE A 98 6.19 -16.60 7.21
CA PHE A 98 6.31 -15.49 8.17
C PHE A 98 6.38 -14.13 7.45
N GLU A 99 7.05 -14.07 6.30
CA GLU A 99 7.00 -12.91 5.40
C GLU A 99 5.58 -12.63 4.94
N ASP A 100 4.90 -13.66 4.44
CA ASP A 100 3.53 -13.56 3.96
C ASP A 100 2.55 -13.12 5.07
N LEU A 101 2.80 -13.50 6.33
CA LEU A 101 1.94 -13.14 7.47
C LEU A 101 2.16 -11.68 7.92
N LEU A 102 3.40 -11.20 7.90
CA LEU A 102 3.78 -9.89 8.45
C LEU A 102 3.74 -8.79 7.40
N GLU A 103 4.26 -9.06 6.21
CA GLU A 103 4.34 -8.11 5.11
C GLU A 103 3.22 -8.35 4.09
N GLY A 104 2.66 -9.57 4.00
CA GLY A 104 1.65 -9.89 3.00
C GLY A 104 2.26 -10.42 1.71
N LYS A 105 1.41 -10.84 0.77
CA LYS A 105 1.81 -11.28 -0.57
C LYS A 105 1.40 -10.25 -1.60
N PRO A 106 2.24 -9.91 -2.58
CA PRO A 106 1.79 -9.16 -3.74
C PRO A 106 0.71 -9.96 -4.48
N LEU A 107 -0.32 -9.27 -4.97
CA LEU A 107 -1.47 -9.88 -5.62
C LEU A 107 -1.54 -9.43 -7.08
N TYR A 108 -1.67 -10.39 -7.99
CA TYR A 108 -1.96 -10.11 -9.39
C TYR A 108 -3.40 -9.61 -9.51
N ILE A 109 -3.56 -8.38 -9.99
CA ILE A 109 -4.85 -7.73 -10.23
C ILE A 109 -5.18 -7.69 -11.71
N VAL A 110 -4.17 -7.51 -12.57
CA VAL A 110 -4.32 -7.61 -14.03
C VAL A 110 -3.24 -8.50 -14.61
N GLU A 111 -3.65 -9.38 -15.51
CA GLU A 111 -2.78 -10.23 -16.31
C GLU A 111 -3.25 -10.21 -17.75
N ASN A 112 -2.31 -9.96 -18.67
CA ASN A 112 -2.53 -9.96 -20.11
C ASN A 112 -3.64 -9.02 -20.60
N GLY A 113 -3.86 -7.90 -19.91
CA GLY A 113 -4.90 -6.92 -20.24
C GLY A 113 -6.28 -7.29 -19.69
N GLU A 114 -6.36 -8.27 -18.81
CA GLU A 114 -7.58 -8.73 -18.18
C GLU A 114 -7.49 -8.73 -16.66
N MET A 115 -8.60 -8.45 -15.97
CA MET A 115 -8.64 -8.43 -14.51
C MET A 115 -8.66 -9.85 -13.93
N VAL A 116 -7.93 -10.10 -12.85
CA VAL A 116 -7.89 -11.38 -12.12
C VAL A 116 -9.09 -11.47 -11.17
N LEU A 117 -10.05 -12.32 -11.51
CA LEU A 117 -11.37 -12.36 -10.85
C LEU A 117 -11.34 -12.89 -9.42
N GLU A 118 -10.44 -13.82 -9.11
CA GLU A 118 -10.35 -14.46 -7.80
C GLU A 118 -10.13 -13.43 -6.68
N HIS A 119 -9.21 -12.48 -6.88
CA HIS A 119 -8.87 -11.46 -5.88
C HIS A 119 -9.95 -10.38 -5.73
N ILE A 120 -10.63 -10.05 -6.82
CA ILE A 120 -11.75 -9.08 -6.82
C ILE A 120 -12.94 -9.67 -6.06
N SER A 121 -13.26 -10.95 -6.27
CA SER A 121 -14.37 -11.62 -5.59
C SER A 121 -14.20 -11.75 -4.07
N GLN A 122 -12.95 -11.75 -3.59
CA GLN A 122 -12.60 -11.79 -2.17
C GLN A 122 -12.72 -10.42 -1.49
N GLY A 123 -13.16 -9.37 -2.20
CA GLY A 123 -13.35 -8.03 -1.63
C GLY A 123 -12.03 -7.34 -1.24
N LYS A 124 -10.89 -7.83 -1.75
CA LYS A 124 -9.57 -7.25 -1.45
C LYS A 124 -9.35 -5.90 -2.13
N MET A 125 -10.19 -5.54 -3.12
CA MET A 125 -10.08 -4.31 -3.90
C MET A 125 -11.38 -3.99 -4.65
N SER A 126 -11.72 -2.71 -4.77
CA SER A 126 -12.80 -2.24 -5.65
C SER A 126 -12.31 -2.02 -7.09
N HIS A 127 -13.17 -2.27 -8.08
CA HIS A 127 -12.89 -1.95 -9.49
C HIS A 127 -12.55 -0.46 -9.69
N ASP A 128 -13.24 0.42 -8.98
CA ASP A 128 -13.08 1.87 -9.16
C ASP A 128 -11.73 2.38 -8.65
N GLU A 129 -11.26 1.81 -7.53
CA GLU A 129 -9.95 2.11 -6.95
C GLU A 129 -8.84 1.63 -7.88
N PHE A 130 -8.94 0.38 -8.35
CA PHE A 130 -8.01 -0.16 -9.32
C PHE A 130 -7.94 0.69 -10.60
N PHE A 131 -9.08 1.03 -11.19
CA PHE A 131 -9.11 1.86 -12.39
C PHE A 131 -8.60 3.28 -12.14
N ALA A 132 -8.82 3.85 -10.95
CA ALA A 132 -8.25 5.14 -10.59
C ALA A 132 -6.72 5.11 -10.60
N GLU A 133 -6.12 4.07 -10.02
CA GLU A 133 -4.67 3.91 -9.99
C GLU A 133 -4.09 3.68 -11.38
N MET A 134 -4.72 2.85 -12.22
CA MET A 134 -4.29 2.67 -13.60
C MET A 134 -4.34 4.00 -14.39
N ARG A 135 -5.38 4.83 -14.18
CA ARG A 135 -5.49 6.16 -14.80
C ARG A 135 -4.40 7.11 -14.30
N GLN A 136 -4.06 7.09 -13.01
CA GLN A 136 -2.96 7.90 -12.45
C GLN A 136 -1.61 7.54 -13.08
N GLN A 137 -1.43 6.28 -13.49
CA GLN A 137 -0.23 5.79 -14.18
C GLN A 137 -0.25 6.04 -15.70
N GLY A 138 -1.29 6.73 -16.20
CA GLY A 138 -1.43 7.10 -17.61
C GLY A 138 -1.97 6.00 -18.51
N ALA A 139 -2.68 5.00 -17.96
CA ALA A 139 -3.37 3.99 -18.75
C ALA A 139 -4.76 4.49 -19.19
N GLU A 140 -5.07 4.34 -20.47
CA GLU A 140 -6.38 4.66 -21.04
C GLU A 140 -7.33 3.45 -21.07
N HIS A 141 -6.77 2.25 -21.28
CA HIS A 141 -7.51 1.00 -21.31
C HIS A 141 -6.68 -0.18 -20.82
N LEU A 142 -7.35 -1.25 -20.40
CA LEU A 142 -6.67 -2.45 -19.88
C LEU A 142 -5.75 -3.13 -20.89
N GLY A 143 -6.02 -2.99 -22.19
CA GLY A 143 -5.21 -3.60 -23.26
C GLY A 143 -3.80 -3.04 -23.39
N GLN A 144 -3.48 -1.94 -22.69
CA GLN A 144 -2.12 -1.40 -22.56
C GLN A 144 -1.34 -2.09 -21.43
N ILE A 145 -2.02 -2.72 -20.47
CA ILE A 145 -1.42 -3.28 -19.26
C ILE A 145 -1.15 -4.76 -19.47
N ARG A 146 0.13 -5.15 -19.39
CA ARG A 146 0.54 -6.55 -19.43
C ARG A 146 0.37 -7.21 -18.08
N THR A 147 0.80 -6.53 -17.02
CA THR A 147 0.72 -7.05 -15.65
C THR A 147 0.48 -5.89 -14.69
N GLY A 148 -0.49 -6.05 -13.80
CA GLY A 148 -0.75 -5.14 -12.68
C GLY A 148 -0.69 -5.92 -11.37
N LEU A 149 0.19 -5.49 -10.47
CA LEU A 149 0.37 -6.06 -9.14
C LEU A 149 -0.08 -5.05 -8.09
N LEU A 150 -0.81 -5.53 -7.09
CA LEU A 150 -1.00 -4.83 -5.83
C LEU A 150 0.09 -5.32 -4.87
N GLU A 151 1.00 -4.43 -4.52
CA GLU A 151 2.07 -4.70 -3.58
C GLU A 151 1.55 -4.75 -2.14
N SER A 152 2.35 -5.38 -1.27
CA SER A 152 2.11 -5.49 0.17
C SER A 152 1.94 -4.15 0.90
N ASP A 153 2.52 -3.08 0.38
CA ASP A 153 2.39 -1.73 0.92
C ASP A 153 1.17 -0.96 0.39
N GLY A 154 0.31 -1.63 -0.39
CA GLY A 154 -0.89 -1.08 -1.01
C GLY A 154 -0.62 -0.29 -2.30
N LYS A 155 0.63 -0.19 -2.75
CA LYS A 155 0.95 0.46 -4.03
C LYS A 155 0.71 -0.47 -5.20
N PHE A 156 0.55 0.13 -6.38
CA PHE A 156 0.44 -0.62 -7.63
C PHE A 156 1.74 -0.59 -8.42
N SER A 157 2.14 -1.78 -8.87
CA SER A 157 3.22 -1.96 -9.84
C SER A 157 2.60 -2.36 -11.18
N ILE A 158 2.88 -1.61 -12.24
CA ILE A 158 2.32 -1.86 -13.57
C ILE A 158 3.44 -2.09 -14.58
N LEU A 159 3.29 -3.14 -15.37
CA LEU A 159 4.06 -3.39 -16.58
C LEU A 159 3.14 -3.19 -17.77
N PHE A 160 3.51 -2.26 -18.64
CA PHE A 160 2.80 -1.99 -19.89
C PHE A 160 3.33 -2.88 -21.03
N TYR A 161 2.49 -3.11 -22.03
CA TYR A 161 2.92 -3.63 -23.32
C TYR A 161 3.77 -2.59 -24.07
N SER A 162 4.61 -3.05 -25.01
CA SER A 162 5.22 -2.12 -25.97
C SER A 162 4.12 -1.54 -26.88
N PRO A 163 4.35 -0.37 -27.51
CA PRO A 163 3.37 0.25 -28.40
C PRO A 163 2.87 -0.67 -29.53
N GLU A 164 3.71 -1.57 -30.04
CA GLU A 164 3.33 -2.52 -31.09
C GLU A 164 2.50 -3.71 -30.57
N GLU A 165 2.60 -4.01 -29.28
CA GLU A 165 1.92 -5.14 -28.64
C GLU A 165 0.61 -4.75 -27.94
N VAL A 166 0.23 -3.46 -27.97
CA VAL A 166 -1.01 -2.96 -27.37
C VAL A 166 -2.21 -3.69 -27.96
N ARG A 167 -3.04 -4.24 -27.07
CA ARG A 167 -4.24 -5.00 -27.45
C ARG A 167 -5.48 -4.13 -27.30
N TYR A 168 -6.58 -4.57 -27.91
CA TYR A 168 -7.88 -4.06 -27.54
C TYR A 168 -8.14 -4.33 -26.06
N GLY A 169 -8.74 -3.37 -25.35
CA GLY A 169 -9.07 -3.53 -23.95
C GLY A 169 -10.19 -2.63 -23.47
N LEU A 170 -10.57 -2.86 -22.22
CA LEU A 170 -11.62 -2.12 -21.52
C LEU A 170 -11.18 -0.66 -21.28
N PRO A 171 -11.95 0.35 -21.76
CA PRO A 171 -11.69 1.76 -21.42
C PRO A 171 -11.78 2.00 -19.91
N LEU A 172 -10.80 2.71 -19.36
CA LEU A 172 -10.68 2.96 -17.92
C LEU A 172 -11.38 4.24 -17.45
N PHE A 173 -11.70 5.17 -18.35
CA PHE A 173 -12.29 6.45 -18.00
C PHE A 173 -13.81 6.36 -17.78
N PRO A 174 -14.36 6.94 -16.69
CA PRO A 174 -15.78 6.77 -16.33
C PRO A 174 -16.77 7.20 -17.41
N LYS A 175 -16.47 8.27 -18.16
CA LYS A 175 -17.35 8.77 -19.23
C LYS A 175 -17.54 7.72 -20.34
N ALA A 176 -16.45 7.06 -20.73
CA ALA A 176 -16.54 5.99 -21.72
C ALA A 176 -17.42 4.84 -21.20
N GLN A 177 -17.25 4.44 -19.93
CA GLN A 177 -18.01 3.33 -19.32
C GLN A 177 -19.54 3.56 -19.22
N GLN A 178 -20.00 4.80 -19.34
CA GLN A 178 -21.43 5.15 -19.34
C GLN A 178 -22.11 4.90 -20.70
N GLU A 179 -21.33 4.75 -21.79
CA GLU A 179 -21.82 4.45 -23.14
C GLU A 179 -22.00 2.93 -23.29
N LEU A 180 -22.97 2.38 -22.54
CA LEU A 180 -23.39 0.99 -22.69
C LEU A 180 -23.93 0.75 -24.09
N ILE A 181 -23.57 -0.40 -24.65
CA ILE A 181 -23.96 -0.75 -26.02
C ILE A 181 -25.46 -1.01 -26.11
N THR A 182 -26.11 -0.43 -27.10
CA THR A 182 -27.48 -0.74 -27.50
C THR A 182 -27.51 -1.58 -28.78
N GLU A 183 -26.52 -1.39 -29.66
CA GLU A 183 -26.35 -2.13 -30.91
C GLU A 183 -24.89 -2.57 -31.09
N VAL A 184 -24.69 -3.68 -31.80
CA VAL A 184 -23.36 -4.24 -32.07
C VAL A 184 -22.95 -3.91 -33.50
N GLU A 185 -21.81 -3.26 -33.64
CA GLU A 185 -21.18 -3.04 -34.94
C GLU A 185 -20.51 -4.33 -35.43
N PRO A 186 -20.71 -4.73 -36.70
CA PRO A 186 -20.05 -5.89 -37.26
C PRO A 186 -18.52 -5.75 -37.19
N HIS A 187 -17.83 -6.83 -36.82
CA HIS A 187 -16.36 -6.91 -36.78
C HIS A 187 -15.68 -5.96 -35.76
N SER A 188 -16.42 -5.43 -34.80
CA SER A 188 -15.89 -4.61 -33.71
C SER A 188 -15.61 -5.44 -32.45
N TYR A 189 -14.53 -5.11 -31.74
CA TYR A 189 -14.19 -5.73 -30.46
C TYR A 189 -14.91 -5.04 -29.30
N TYR A 190 -15.38 -5.84 -28.36
CA TYR A 190 -16.07 -5.38 -27.15
C TYR A 190 -15.42 -5.97 -25.91
N ALA A 191 -15.28 -5.16 -24.88
CA ALA A 191 -14.73 -5.53 -23.59
C ALA A 191 -15.85 -5.70 -22.56
N CYS A 192 -15.74 -6.75 -21.73
CA CYS A 192 -16.63 -6.95 -20.60
C CYS A 192 -16.32 -5.93 -19.50
N LEU A 193 -17.33 -5.19 -19.03
CA LEU A 193 -17.16 -4.19 -17.97
C LEU A 193 -16.67 -4.77 -16.64
N HIS A 194 -16.88 -6.06 -16.39
CA HIS A 194 -16.53 -6.71 -15.12
C HIS A 194 -15.16 -7.39 -15.12
N CYS A 195 -14.76 -8.06 -16.21
CA CYS A 195 -13.50 -8.83 -16.23
C CYS A 195 -12.45 -8.30 -17.22
N GLY A 196 -12.83 -7.36 -18.09
CA GLY A 196 -11.96 -6.84 -19.14
C GLY A 196 -11.77 -7.78 -20.34
N ASN A 197 -12.35 -8.99 -20.33
CA ASN A 197 -12.26 -9.93 -21.45
C ASN A 197 -12.78 -9.28 -22.74
N VAL A 198 -12.01 -9.42 -23.83
CA VAL A 198 -12.30 -8.81 -25.12
C VAL A 198 -12.74 -9.87 -26.12
N VAL A 199 -13.89 -9.65 -26.77
CA VAL A 199 -14.46 -10.57 -27.76
C VAL A 199 -15.05 -9.81 -28.95
N LEU A 200 -15.15 -10.49 -30.08
CA LEU A 200 -16.04 -10.08 -31.17
C LEU A 200 -17.47 -10.43 -30.76
N LEU A 201 -18.27 -9.41 -30.43
CA LEU A 201 -19.63 -9.60 -29.98
C LEU A 201 -20.56 -9.77 -31.19
N SER A 202 -21.62 -10.57 -31.06
CA SER A 202 -22.67 -10.69 -32.08
C SER A 202 -24.00 -10.10 -31.62
N THR A 203 -24.28 -10.14 -30.31
CA THR A 203 -25.50 -9.61 -29.70
C THR A 203 -25.17 -8.82 -28.44
N PRO A 204 -25.89 -7.71 -28.14
CA PRO A 204 -25.62 -6.90 -26.95
C PRO A 204 -25.78 -7.67 -25.63
N ASP A 205 -26.76 -8.57 -25.57
CA ASP A 205 -27.11 -9.34 -24.35
C ASP A 205 -26.26 -10.60 -24.17
N ALA A 206 -25.18 -10.77 -24.93
CA ALA A 206 -24.32 -11.93 -24.81
C ALA A 206 -23.73 -12.03 -23.39
N ILE A 207 -23.66 -13.25 -22.86
CA ILE A 207 -23.06 -13.49 -21.53
C ILE A 207 -21.55 -13.68 -21.70
N CYS A 208 -20.76 -12.98 -20.90
CA CYS A 208 -19.31 -13.14 -20.90
C CYS A 208 -18.93 -14.56 -20.47
N GLN A 209 -18.19 -15.28 -21.32
CA GLN A 209 -17.82 -16.66 -21.04
C GLN A 209 -16.94 -16.80 -19.78
N ARG A 210 -16.17 -15.75 -19.46
CA ARG A 210 -15.20 -15.72 -18.37
C ARG A 210 -15.82 -15.42 -16.99
N CYS A 211 -16.64 -14.37 -16.88
CA CYS A 211 -17.21 -13.95 -15.58
C CYS A 211 -18.73 -14.02 -15.49
N LYS A 212 -19.42 -14.48 -16.55
CA LYS A 212 -20.89 -14.55 -16.65
C LYS A 212 -21.63 -13.21 -16.53
N TYR A 213 -20.92 -12.09 -16.61
CA TYR A 213 -21.51 -10.75 -16.67
C TYR A 213 -22.06 -10.44 -18.08
N CYS A 214 -23.06 -9.56 -18.17
CA CYS A 214 -23.80 -9.28 -19.41
C CYS A 214 -23.62 -7.87 -19.97
N LYS A 215 -22.87 -6.98 -19.29
CA LYS A 215 -22.65 -5.62 -19.79
C LYS A 215 -21.31 -5.50 -20.51
N TRP A 216 -21.37 -4.86 -21.68
CA TRP A 216 -20.26 -4.70 -22.60
C TRP A 216 -20.08 -3.25 -23.02
N ILE A 217 -18.86 -2.92 -23.44
CA ILE A 217 -18.48 -1.63 -23.99
C ILE A 217 -17.55 -1.85 -25.19
N LYS A 218 -17.54 -0.93 -26.16
CA LYS A 218 -16.60 -0.97 -27.28
C LYS A 218 -15.16 -0.95 -26.75
N ALA A 219 -14.35 -1.92 -27.15
CA ALA A 219 -12.96 -1.99 -26.76
C ALA A 219 -12.13 -0.98 -27.57
N ILE A 220 -11.12 -0.39 -26.94
CA ILE A 220 -10.18 0.54 -27.59
C ILE A 220 -8.77 -0.04 -27.57
N ASN A 221 -7.94 0.36 -28.54
CA ASN A 221 -6.55 -0.07 -28.70
C ASN A 221 -5.58 1.11 -28.88
N THR A 222 -5.91 2.26 -28.29
CA THR A 222 -5.08 3.47 -28.37
C THR A 222 -3.67 3.17 -27.86
N GLN A 223 -2.64 3.55 -28.60
CA GLN A 223 -1.27 3.39 -28.14
C GLN A 223 -0.96 4.39 -27.01
N ARG A 224 -0.19 3.95 -26.02
CA ARG A 224 0.24 4.80 -24.91
C ARG A 224 1.22 5.86 -25.45
N GLN A 225 0.92 7.13 -25.19
CA GLN A 225 1.85 8.22 -25.47
C GLN A 225 2.83 8.33 -24.30
N THR A 226 4.10 7.99 -24.54
CA THR A 226 5.20 8.08 -23.55
C THR A 226 5.80 9.47 -23.48
#